data_AF-A0A7J7JQY5-F1
#
_entry.id   AF-A0A7J7JQY5-F1
#
_cell.length_a   1.000
_cell.length_b   1.000
_cell.length_c   1.000
_cell.angle_alpha   90.00
_cell.angle_beta   90.00
_cell.angle_gamma   90.00
#
_symmetry.space_group_name_H-M   'P 1'
#
loop_
_entity.id
_entity.type
_entity.pdbx_description
1 polymer ?
#
loop_
_entity_poly.entity_id
_entity_poly.type
_entity_poly.pdbx_seq_one_letter_code
_entity_poly.pdbx_strand_id
1 'polypeptide(L)' 'MSTTTELQCYRKGCGKAYICTENAADSCRYHPGVPVFHDALKSWSCCEKKSTDFSVFLDMPVGVTL' A
#
# COMPACT_ATOMS: atom_id res chain seq x y z
N MET A 1 -5.73 33.30 -4.52
CA MET A 1 -5.89 32.21 -3.55
C MET A 1 -5.44 30.94 -4.23
N SER A 2 -4.32 30.35 -3.83
CA SER A 2 -3.86 29.08 -4.38
C SER A 2 -4.76 27.99 -3.82
N THR A 3 -5.56 27.34 -4.66
CA THR A 3 -6.43 26.24 -4.25
C THR A 3 -5.60 24.97 -4.08
N THR A 4 -5.24 24.65 -2.85
CA THR A 4 -4.62 23.38 -2.48
C THR A 4 -5.59 22.24 -2.82
N THR A 5 -5.26 21.43 -3.83
CA THR A 5 -6.09 20.28 -4.22
C THR A 5 -5.63 19.04 -3.49
N GLU A 6 -6.45 18.57 -2.55
CA GLU A 6 -6.24 17.31 -1.87
C GLU A 6 -6.68 16.13 -2.76
N LEU A 7 -5.84 15.10 -2.85
CA LEU A 7 -6.03 13.92 -3.68
C LEU A 7 -5.94 12.66 -2.82
N GLN A 8 -6.65 11.61 -3.23
CA GLN A 8 -6.57 10.29 -2.58
C GLN A 8 -5.46 9.43 -3.21
N CYS A 9 -4.61 8.82 -2.40
CA CYS A 9 -3.60 7.86 -2.88
C CYS A 9 -4.23 6.47 -3.07
N TYR A 10 -4.17 5.96 -4.30
CA TYR A 10 -4.69 4.63 -4.67
C TYR A 10 -3.63 3.53 -4.70
N ARG A 11 -2.41 3.81 -4.21
CA ARG A 11 -1.38 2.77 -4.08
C ARG A 11 -1.77 1.77 -3.00
N LYS A 12 -1.56 0.48 -3.28
CA LYS A 12 -2.05 -0.63 -2.45
C LYS A 12 -1.45 -0.58 -1.04
N GLY A 13 -2.31 -0.50 -0.03
CA GLY A 13 -1.92 -0.38 1.37
C GLY A 13 -1.53 1.04 1.82
N CYS A 14 -1.64 2.07 0.97
CA CYS A 14 -1.44 3.46 1.39
C CYS A 14 -2.75 4.15 1.79
N GLY A 15 -3.63 4.45 0.83
CA GLY A 15 -4.96 5.04 1.10
C GLY A 15 -4.96 6.44 1.75
N LYS A 16 -3.83 7.15 1.79
CA LYS A 16 -3.74 8.48 2.42
C LYS A 16 -4.21 9.58 1.45
N ALA A 17 -4.87 10.59 1.99
CA ALA A 17 -5.04 11.87 1.31
C ALA A 17 -3.69 12.62 1.26
N TYR A 18 -3.44 13.35 0.18
CA TYR A 18 -2.20 14.10 0.00
C TYR A 18 -2.40 15.33 -0.90
N ILE A 19 -1.51 16.30 -0.76
CA ILE A 19 -1.45 17.48 -1.63
C ILE A 19 -0.37 17.23 -2.68
N CYS A 20 -0.73 17.32 -3.96
CA CYS A 20 0.19 16.95 -5.04
C CYS A 20 1.49 17.79 -5.06
N THR A 21 1.41 19.07 -4.70
CA THR A 21 2.56 19.99 -4.66
C THR A 21 3.50 19.78 -3.47
N GLU A 22 3.07 19.03 -2.45
CA GLU A 22 3.81 18.80 -1.21
C GLU A 22 4.29 17.34 -1.06
N ASN A 23 3.90 16.46 -1.99
CA ASN A 23 4.16 15.03 -1.89
C ASN A 23 5.57 14.67 -2.39
N ALA A 24 6.47 14.36 -1.47
CA ALA A 24 7.83 13.92 -1.79
C ALA A 24 7.85 12.45 -2.30
N ALA A 25 8.92 12.08 -3.00
CA ALA A 25 9.04 10.76 -3.64
C ALA A 25 8.95 9.58 -2.65
N ASP A 26 9.42 9.77 -1.42
CA ASP A 26 9.45 8.80 -0.32
C ASP A 26 8.27 8.93 0.66
N SER A 27 7.34 9.86 0.42
CA SER A 27 6.20 10.14 1.31
C SER A 27 5.17 8.99 1.37
N CYS A 28 5.23 8.04 0.44
CA CYS A 28 4.27 6.95 0.36
C CYS A 28 4.94 5.58 0.43
N ARG A 29 4.53 4.82 1.43
CA ARG A 29 4.81 3.39 1.56
C ARG A 29 3.58 2.63 1.11
N TYR A 30 3.79 1.62 0.28
CA TYR A 30 2.76 0.80 -0.34
C TYR A 30 3.35 -0.56 -0.74
N HIS A 31 2.50 -1.49 -1.16
CA HIS A 31 2.93 -2.76 -1.76
C HIS A 31 3.13 -2.55 -3.28
N PRO A 32 4.38 -2.55 -3.80
CA PRO A 32 4.62 -2.44 -5.25
C PRO A 32 4.26 -3.73 -6.01
N GLY A 33 4.10 -4.84 -5.29
CA GLY A 33 3.75 -6.14 -5.87
C GLY A 33 2.27 -6.33 -6.21
N VAL A 34 1.97 -7.53 -6.67
CA VAL A 34 0.60 -8.00 -6.94
C VAL A 34 0.12 -8.90 -5.80
N PRO A 35 -1.20 -8.94 -5.52
CA PRO A 35 -1.75 -9.94 -4.61
C PRO A 35 -1.55 -11.34 -5.20
N VAL A 36 -1.13 -12.30 -4.38
CA VAL A 36 -0.91 -13.70 -4.75
C VAL A 36 -1.76 -14.57 -3.82
N PHE A 37 -2.60 -15.41 -4.43
CA PHE A 37 -3.50 -16.33 -3.72
C PHE A 37 -3.20 -17.77 -4.16
N HIS A 38 -2.74 -18.61 -3.24
CA HIS A 38 -2.38 -20.00 -3.49
C HIS A 38 -2.56 -20.84 -2.22
N ASP A 39 -3.13 -22.04 -2.29
CA ASP A 39 -3.38 -22.95 -1.15
C ASP A 39 -3.99 -22.25 0.09
N ALA A 40 -5.04 -21.45 -0.13
CA ALA A 40 -5.68 -20.63 0.90
C ALA A 40 -4.77 -19.56 1.56
N LEU A 41 -3.51 -19.41 1.15
CA LEU A 41 -2.61 -18.36 1.56
C LEU A 41 -2.77 -17.13 0.66
N LYS A 42 -2.74 -15.96 1.28
CA LYS A 42 -2.77 -14.64 0.66
C LYS A 42 -1.47 -13.92 0.99
N SER A 43 -0.85 -13.33 -0.03
CA SER A 43 0.44 -12.65 0.10
C SER A 43 0.61 -11.57 -0.96
N TRP A 44 1.60 -10.71 -0.79
CA TRP A 44 2.00 -9.73 -1.78
C TRP A 44 3.29 -10.20 -2.44
N SER A 45 3.41 -10.12 -3.76
CA SER A 45 4.63 -10.57 -4.46
C SER A 45 5.90 -9.77 -4.12
N CYS A 46 5.76 -8.65 -3.40
CA CYS A 46 6.86 -7.80 -2.96
C CYS A 46 7.36 -8.12 -1.54
N CYS A 47 6.70 -9.02 -0.81
CA CYS A 47 7.02 -9.34 0.59
C CYS A 47 6.84 -10.84 0.86
N GLU A 48 7.52 -11.37 1.87
CA GLU A 48 7.42 -12.80 2.19
C GLU A 48 6.24 -13.16 3.10
N LYS A 49 5.58 -12.16 3.70
CA LYS A 49 4.46 -12.38 4.63
C LYS A 49 3.27 -13.01 3.92
N LYS A 50 2.70 -14.03 4.56
CA LYS A 50 1.52 -14.77 4.09
C LYS A 50 0.51 -14.86 5.22
N SER A 51 -0.78 -14.88 4.87
CA SER A 51 -1.88 -15.05 5.81
C SER A 51 -2.96 -15.93 5.19
N THR A 52 -3.65 -16.74 5.99
CA THR A 52 -4.88 -17.41 5.58
C THR A 52 -6.11 -16.53 5.77
N ASP A 53 -6.04 -15.52 6.63
CA ASP A 53 -7.09 -14.53 6.85
C ASP A 53 -6.99 -13.36 5.87
N PHE A 54 -8.14 -12.98 5.28
CA PHE A 54 -8.19 -11.94 4.24
C PHE A 54 -8.02 -10.53 4.81
N SER A 55 -8.56 -10.26 6.00
CA SER A 55 -8.42 -8.95 6.67
C SER A 55 -6.97 -8.71 7.05
N VAL A 56 -6.30 -9.72 7.63
CA VAL A 56 -4.86 -9.68 7.93
C VAL A 56 -4.04 -9.45 6.65
N PHE A 57 -4.44 -10.02 5.52
CA PHE A 57 -3.78 -9.78 4.23
C PHE A 57 -3.89 -8.31 3.76
N LEU A 58 -5.07 -7.71 3.90
CA LEU A 58 -5.30 -6.30 3.56
C LEU A 58 -4.51 -5.36 4.48
N ASP A 59 -4.39 -5.71 5.76
CA ASP A 59 -3.70 -4.92 6.79
C ASP A 59 -2.18 -5.22 6.86
N MET A 60 -1.62 -6.02 5.94
CA MET A 60 -0.18 -6.31 5.94
C MET A 60 0.64 -5.02 5.80
N PRO A 61 1.66 -4.82 6.66
CA PRO A 61 2.40 -3.57 6.72
C PRO A 61 3.14 -3.30 5.40
N VAL A 62 3.03 -2.05 4.94
CA VAL A 62 3.66 -1.56 3.73
C VAL A 62 5.11 -1.14 3.97
N GLY A 63 5.99 -1.42 3.01
CA GLY A 63 7.37 -0.91 3.03
C GLY A 63 8.32 -1.58 4.00
N VAL A 64 8.16 -2.88 4.25
CA VAL A 64 9.25 -3.73 4.79
C VAL A 64 9.98 -4.34 3.60
N THR A 65 11.11 -3.75 3.22
CA THR A 65 12.22 -4.53 2.67
C THR A 65 12.63 -5.51 3.76
N LEU A 66 12.79 -6.78 3.39
CA LEU A 66 13.22 -7.88 4.26
C LEU A 66 14.51 -7.52 5.01
#